data_AF-R5LYN8-F1
#
_entry.id   AF-R5LYN8-F1
#
_cell.length_a   1.000
_cell.length_b   1.000
_cell.length_c   1.000
_cell.angle_alpha   90.00
_cell.angle_beta   90.00
_cell.angle_gamma   90.00
#
_symmetry.space_group_name_H-M   'P 1'
#
loop_
_entity.id
_entity.type
_entity.pdbx_description
1 polymer ?
#
loop_
_entity_poly.entity_id
_entity_poly.type
_entity_poly.pdbx_seq_one_letter_code
_entity_poly.pdbx_strand_id
1 'polypeptide(L)'
;MDSDGSQYTGWVSSGDNWYYIENGKMQYEQWITSKGKDYYLGKDGRPVSGWYHNSYQSDSSNFSYEYWMYMNSDGSKYTGWVSSGGKWYYINNSTMVCDSEDDCVNIEHYRKSDGEIDYDKYHEACNKSRGYVFDKTGAMVTGWYRTTGTSDGGKVYGSSWYYMDSDGQGHQGWLYYNGSWYYFEKGRMQTNCIAPDGSYLGADGISRKII
;
A
#
# COMPACT_ATOMS: atom_id res chain seq x y z
N MET A 1 -17.98 0.00 -35.53
CA MET A 1 -17.22 0.64 -36.63
C MET A 1 -17.51 2.11 -36.54
N ASP A 2 -16.49 2.94 -36.70
CA ASP A 2 -16.67 4.39 -36.86
C ASP A 2 -17.24 4.71 -38.25
N SER A 3 -17.70 5.95 -38.43
CA SER A 3 -18.34 6.41 -39.68
C SER A 3 -17.43 6.35 -40.91
N ASP A 4 -16.12 6.15 -40.72
CA ASP A 4 -15.10 6.02 -41.75
C ASP A 4 -14.72 4.55 -42.07
N GLY A 5 -15.38 3.58 -41.43
CA GLY A 5 -15.08 2.15 -41.58
C GLY A 5 -13.91 1.65 -40.71
N SER A 6 -13.31 2.51 -39.88
CA SER A 6 -12.29 2.11 -38.92
C SER A 6 -12.90 1.42 -37.69
N GLN A 7 -12.06 0.68 -36.96
CA GLN A 7 -12.48 -0.02 -35.76
C GLN A 7 -12.58 0.95 -34.58
N TYR A 8 -13.78 1.02 -33.99
CA TYR A 8 -14.09 1.94 -32.88
C TYR A 8 -13.13 1.75 -31.71
N THR A 9 -12.64 2.87 -31.16
CA THR A 9 -11.85 2.92 -29.93
C THR A 9 -12.39 4.00 -29.00
N GLY A 10 -12.76 3.61 -27.78
CA GLY A 10 -13.31 4.53 -26.78
C GLY A 10 -14.30 3.88 -25.82
N TRP A 11 -14.96 4.73 -25.04
CA TRP A 11 -15.97 4.32 -24.07
C TRP A 11 -17.34 4.14 -24.73
N VAL A 12 -17.94 2.96 -24.53
CA VAL A 12 -19.31 2.64 -24.94
C VAL A 12 -20.15 2.40 -23.70
N SER A 13 -21.32 3.04 -23.63
CA SER A 13 -22.33 2.70 -22.64
C SER A 13 -23.25 1.60 -23.18
N SER A 14 -23.62 0.66 -22.32
CA SER A 14 -24.61 -0.38 -22.61
C SER A 14 -25.44 -0.62 -21.35
N GLY A 15 -26.72 -0.19 -21.39
CA GLY A 15 -27.53 -0.04 -20.19
C GLY A 15 -26.92 0.97 -19.23
N ASP A 16 -26.82 0.62 -17.95
CA ASP A 16 -26.22 1.45 -16.90
C ASP A 16 -24.69 1.27 -16.77
N ASN A 17 -24.08 0.44 -17.61
CA ASN A 17 -22.67 0.09 -17.52
C ASN A 17 -21.85 0.75 -18.63
N TRP A 18 -20.55 0.90 -18.37
CA TRP A 18 -19.57 1.40 -19.32
C TRP A 18 -18.54 0.32 -19.65
N TYR A 19 -18.08 0.33 -20.89
CA TYR A 19 -17.08 -0.59 -21.42
C TYR A 19 -16.08 0.19 -22.25
N TYR A 20 -14.80 -0.19 -22.18
CA TYR A 20 -13.78 0.36 -23.06
C TYR A 20 -13.56 -0.58 -24.24
N ILE A 21 -13.64 -0.04 -25.45
CA ILE A 21 -13.38 -0.75 -26.70
C ILE A 21 -12.06 -0.23 -27.25
N GLU A 22 -11.19 -1.13 -27.69
CA GLU A 22 -9.98 -0.79 -28.42
C GLU A 22 -9.91 -1.64 -29.69
N ASN A 23 -9.81 -0.97 -30.83
CA ASN A 23 -9.82 -1.62 -32.15
C ASN A 23 -11.00 -2.60 -32.30
N GLY A 24 -12.20 -2.17 -31.86
CA GLY A 24 -13.42 -2.96 -31.94
C GLY A 24 -13.52 -4.14 -30.96
N LYS A 25 -12.55 -4.31 -30.05
CA LYS A 25 -12.56 -5.36 -29.02
C LYS A 25 -12.78 -4.76 -27.63
N MET A 26 -13.71 -5.35 -26.88
CA MET A 26 -13.91 -4.99 -25.47
C MET A 26 -12.69 -5.38 -24.66
N GLN A 27 -12.17 -4.41 -23.90
CA GLN A 27 -11.06 -4.61 -22.97
C GLN A 27 -11.59 -5.06 -21.60
N TYR A 28 -10.85 -5.93 -20.92
CA TYR A 28 -11.14 -6.46 -19.60
C TYR A 28 -9.84 -6.89 -18.91
N GLU A 29 -9.88 -7.03 -17.58
CA GLU A 29 -8.75 -7.43 -16.71
C GLU A 29 -7.44 -6.66 -16.90
N GLN A 30 -7.53 -5.38 -17.26
CA GLN A 30 -6.35 -4.57 -17.58
C GLN A 30 -6.54 -3.10 -17.21
N TRP A 31 -5.40 -2.42 -17.11
CA TRP A 31 -5.34 -0.98 -17.02
C TRP A 31 -5.51 -0.34 -18.39
N ILE A 32 -6.30 0.73 -18.45
CA ILE A 32 -6.40 1.61 -19.61
C ILE A 32 -6.22 3.06 -19.17
N THR A 33 -5.62 3.87 -20.04
CA THR A 33 -5.52 5.33 -19.84
C THR A 33 -6.44 6.03 -20.82
N SER A 34 -7.38 6.83 -20.32
CA SER A 34 -8.31 7.61 -21.14
C SER A 34 -8.36 9.04 -20.63
N LYS A 35 -8.10 10.01 -21.53
CA LYS A 35 -8.10 11.46 -21.22
C LYS A 35 -7.24 11.80 -19.99
N GLY A 36 -6.07 11.17 -19.85
CA GLY A 36 -5.12 11.43 -18.77
C GLY A 36 -5.50 10.83 -17.41
N LYS A 37 -6.52 9.96 -17.36
CA LYS A 37 -6.88 9.17 -16.17
C LYS A 37 -6.69 7.69 -16.43
N ASP A 38 -6.23 6.97 -15.42
CA ASP A 38 -6.08 5.52 -15.46
C ASP A 38 -7.30 4.84 -14.85
N TYR A 39 -7.74 3.76 -15.46
CA TYR A 39 -8.89 2.95 -15.04
C TYR A 39 -8.49 1.47 -15.11
N TYR A 40 -8.98 0.67 -14.17
CA TYR A 40 -8.87 -0.79 -14.27
C TYR A 40 -10.21 -1.36 -14.70
N LEU A 41 -10.20 -2.19 -15.74
CA LEU A 41 -11.37 -2.91 -16.21
C LEU A 41 -11.39 -4.28 -15.54
N GLY A 42 -12.50 -4.61 -14.87
CA GLY A 42 -12.67 -5.90 -14.20
C GLY A 42 -12.86 -7.08 -15.17
N LYS A 43 -13.06 -8.27 -14.60
CA LYS A 43 -13.33 -9.53 -15.33
C LYS A 43 -14.49 -9.45 -16.32
N ASP A 44 -15.49 -8.62 -16.02
CA ASP A 44 -16.66 -8.42 -16.87
C ASP A 44 -16.55 -7.21 -17.80
N GLY A 45 -15.36 -6.59 -17.90
CA GLY A 45 -15.08 -5.45 -18.77
C GLY A 45 -15.56 -4.10 -18.25
N ARG A 46 -16.20 -4.05 -17.07
CA ARG A 46 -16.64 -2.79 -16.48
C ARG A 46 -15.48 -2.08 -15.77
N PRO A 47 -15.43 -0.73 -15.77
CA PRO A 47 -14.48 -0.01 -14.95
C PRO A 47 -14.77 -0.27 -13.47
N VAL A 48 -13.72 -0.62 -12.73
CA VAL A 48 -13.80 -0.81 -11.28
C VAL A 48 -14.00 0.53 -10.58
N SER A 49 -14.92 0.58 -9.62
CA SER A 49 -15.10 1.69 -8.68
C SER A 49 -15.18 1.16 -7.25
N GLY A 50 -14.57 1.86 -6.30
CA GLY A 50 -14.47 1.39 -4.91
C GLY A 50 -13.60 0.13 -4.76
N TRP A 51 -13.93 -0.71 -3.78
CA TRP A 51 -13.17 -1.92 -3.44
C TRP A 51 -13.34 -3.02 -4.49
N TYR A 52 -12.22 -3.61 -4.90
CA TYR A 52 -12.20 -4.72 -5.84
C TYR A 52 -11.16 -5.75 -5.46
N HIS A 53 -11.56 -7.01 -5.33
CA HIS A 53 -10.64 -8.11 -5.06
C HIS A 53 -10.13 -8.67 -6.39
N ASN A 54 -8.82 -8.57 -6.61
CA ASN A 54 -8.17 -9.11 -7.78
C ASN A 54 -7.42 -10.39 -7.41
N SER A 55 -7.61 -11.43 -8.22
CA SER A 55 -6.95 -12.72 -8.07
C SER A 55 -6.33 -13.10 -9.41
N TYR A 56 -5.02 -13.24 -9.45
CA TYR A 56 -4.30 -13.80 -10.60
C TYR A 56 -3.96 -15.25 -10.33
N GLN A 57 -4.22 -16.11 -11.31
CA GLN A 57 -3.79 -17.50 -11.30
C GLN A 57 -3.13 -17.81 -12.64
N SER A 58 -1.91 -18.34 -12.59
CA SER A 58 -1.19 -18.75 -13.78
C SER A 58 -1.73 -20.09 -14.29
N ASP A 59 -2.04 -20.20 -15.58
CA ASP A 59 -2.45 -21.46 -16.20
C ASP A 59 -1.29 -22.47 -16.31
N SER A 60 -0.04 -21.99 -16.24
CA SER A 60 1.17 -22.79 -16.49
C SER A 60 2.02 -23.04 -15.24
N SER A 61 1.63 -22.49 -14.08
CA SER A 61 2.34 -22.67 -12.82
C SER A 61 1.36 -22.67 -11.64
N ASN A 62 1.73 -23.27 -10.51
CA ASN A 62 0.96 -23.16 -9.25
C ASN A 62 1.10 -21.78 -8.59
N PHE A 63 1.46 -20.75 -9.35
CA PHE A 63 1.60 -19.38 -8.86
C PHE A 63 0.24 -18.68 -8.92
N SER A 64 -0.23 -18.23 -7.77
CA SER A 64 -1.38 -17.35 -7.64
C SER A 64 -1.06 -16.24 -6.65
N TYR A 65 -1.55 -15.04 -6.93
CA TYR A 65 -1.52 -13.95 -5.96
C TYR A 65 -2.84 -13.21 -6.02
N GLU A 66 -3.24 -12.70 -4.87
CA GLU A 66 -4.43 -11.90 -4.71
C GLU A 66 -4.08 -10.59 -4.03
N TYR A 67 -4.80 -9.55 -4.39
CA TYR A 67 -4.63 -8.22 -3.82
C TYR A 67 -5.95 -7.46 -3.92
N TRP A 68 -6.17 -6.57 -2.96
CA TRP A 68 -7.30 -5.66 -3.00
C TRP A 68 -6.90 -4.38 -3.72
N MET A 69 -7.78 -3.92 -4.58
CA MET A 69 -7.71 -2.63 -5.21
C MET A 69 -8.77 -1.70 -4.64
N TYR A 70 -8.51 -0.40 -4.75
CA TYR A 70 -9.51 0.62 -4.51
C TYR A 70 -9.40 1.71 -5.57
N MET A 71 -10.55 2.08 -6.15
CA MET A 71 -10.67 3.10 -7.18
C MET A 71 -11.60 4.22 -6.71
N ASN A 72 -11.43 5.43 -7.27
CA ASN A 72 -12.38 6.52 -7.06
C ASN A 72 -13.80 6.12 -7.49
N SER A 73 -14.81 6.87 -7.03
CA SER A 73 -16.20 6.65 -7.44
C SER A 73 -16.42 6.82 -8.94
N ASP A 74 -15.61 7.65 -9.60
CA ASP A 74 -15.60 7.81 -11.07
C ASP A 74 -14.78 6.72 -11.80
N GLY A 75 -14.27 5.72 -11.06
CA GLY A 75 -13.46 4.62 -11.55
C GLY A 75 -12.00 4.97 -11.84
N SER A 76 -11.58 6.22 -11.62
CA SER A 76 -10.19 6.60 -11.81
C SER A 76 -9.27 6.06 -10.70
N LYS A 77 -8.00 5.82 -11.05
CA LYS A 77 -6.94 5.36 -10.15
C LYS A 77 -6.87 6.21 -8.88
N TYR A 78 -6.78 5.55 -7.74
CA TYR A 78 -6.69 6.17 -6.42
C TYR A 78 -5.40 5.84 -5.69
N THR A 79 -4.85 6.81 -4.97
CA THR A 79 -3.77 6.65 -3.98
C THR A 79 -4.12 7.50 -2.77
N GLY A 80 -4.07 6.91 -1.58
CA GLY A 80 -4.35 7.61 -0.32
C GLY A 80 -5.07 6.76 0.72
N TRP A 81 -5.56 7.44 1.76
CA TRP A 81 -6.23 6.84 2.90
C TRP A 81 -7.72 6.59 2.65
N VAL A 82 -8.17 5.37 2.91
CA VAL A 82 -9.58 4.97 2.86
C VAL A 82 -10.06 4.61 4.26
N SER A 83 -11.14 5.25 4.71
CA SER A 83 -11.89 4.81 5.89
C SER A 83 -13.04 3.92 5.45
N SER A 84 -13.07 2.69 5.95
CA SER A 84 -14.09 1.71 5.61
C SER A 84 -14.38 0.81 6.81
N GLY A 85 -15.65 0.62 7.16
CA GLY A 85 -16.06 -0.26 8.26
C GLY A 85 -15.45 0.09 9.63
N GLY A 86 -15.16 1.37 9.89
CA GLY A 86 -14.52 1.83 11.14
C GLY A 86 -13.02 1.56 11.22
N LYS A 87 -12.39 1.13 10.12
CA LYS A 87 -10.95 0.91 10.00
C LYS A 87 -10.36 1.85 8.95
N TRP A 88 -9.03 1.97 8.97
CA TRP A 88 -8.25 2.74 8.01
C TRP A 88 -7.37 1.83 7.18
N TYR A 89 -7.27 2.15 5.89
CA TYR A 89 -6.48 1.43 4.90
C TYR A 89 -5.69 2.44 4.09
N TYR A 90 -4.48 2.09 3.67
CA TYR A 90 -3.74 2.90 2.71
C TYR A 90 -3.68 2.20 1.36
N ILE A 91 -4.02 2.96 0.33
CA ILE A 91 -4.03 2.51 -1.05
C ILE A 91 -2.85 3.17 -1.73
N ASN A 92 -1.89 2.37 -2.20
CA ASN A 92 -0.75 2.83 -2.97
C ASN A 92 -0.90 2.39 -4.42
N ASN A 93 -1.02 3.37 -5.34
CA ASN A 93 -1.23 3.11 -6.76
C ASN A 93 -2.38 2.12 -7.01
N SER A 94 -3.51 2.40 -6.37
CA SER A 94 -4.74 1.58 -6.36
C SER A 94 -4.63 0.18 -5.78
N THR A 95 -3.51 -0.19 -5.19
CA THR A 95 -3.34 -1.46 -4.46
C THR A 95 -3.34 -1.19 -2.96
N MET A 96 -4.12 -1.95 -2.20
CA MET A 96 -4.14 -1.87 -0.75
C MET A 96 -2.84 -2.41 -0.16
N VAL A 97 -2.22 -1.64 0.72
CA VAL A 97 -1.07 -2.11 1.52
C VAL A 97 -1.59 -3.06 2.60
N CYS A 98 -0.96 -4.23 2.76
CA CYS A 98 -1.30 -5.20 3.79
C CYS A 98 -0.10 -6.05 4.21
N ASP A 99 -0.16 -6.55 5.44
CA ASP A 99 0.90 -7.34 6.10
C ASP A 99 2.30 -6.73 5.99
N SER A 100 2.37 -5.39 5.99
CA SER A 100 3.60 -4.65 5.79
C SER A 100 3.56 -3.26 6.43
N GLU A 101 4.72 -2.64 6.52
CA GLU A 101 4.90 -1.22 6.74
C GLU A 101 4.84 -0.42 5.42
N ASP A 102 4.51 0.87 5.50
CA ASP A 102 4.62 1.83 4.40
C ASP A 102 4.76 3.26 4.96
N ASP A 103 5.53 4.12 4.29
CA ASP A 103 5.68 5.53 4.69
C ASP A 103 4.40 6.36 4.47
N CYS A 104 3.45 5.83 3.70
CA CYS A 104 2.16 6.40 3.31
C CYS A 104 2.29 7.79 2.68
N VAL A 105 3.32 7.94 1.84
CA VAL A 105 3.59 9.16 1.07
C VAL A 105 3.15 8.95 -0.37
N ASN A 106 2.21 9.78 -0.85
CA ASN A 106 1.77 9.73 -2.24
C ASN A 106 2.80 10.40 -3.15
N ILE A 107 3.52 9.60 -3.94
CA ILE A 107 4.54 10.06 -4.88
C ILE A 107 4.00 11.09 -5.89
N GLU A 108 2.71 11.01 -6.24
CA GLU A 108 2.08 11.92 -7.21
C GLU A 108 2.01 13.38 -6.72
N HIS A 109 2.08 13.61 -5.40
CA HIS A 109 2.15 14.98 -4.84
C HIS A 109 3.49 15.68 -5.11
N TYR A 110 4.48 14.95 -5.59
CA TYR A 110 5.83 15.45 -5.85
C TYR A 110 6.11 15.58 -7.35
N ARG A 111 5.06 15.58 -8.20
CA ARG A 111 5.21 15.81 -9.64
C ARG A 111 5.56 17.28 -9.92
N LYS A 112 6.59 17.50 -10.72
CA LYS A 112 7.02 18.83 -11.19
C LYS A 112 6.08 19.32 -12.30
N SER A 113 6.25 20.58 -12.70
CA SER A 113 5.46 21.21 -13.77
C SER A 113 5.69 20.58 -15.16
N ASP A 114 6.81 19.90 -15.37
CA ASP A 114 7.13 19.16 -16.59
C ASP A 114 6.47 17.76 -16.63
N GLY A 115 5.80 17.37 -15.55
CA GLY A 115 5.18 16.06 -15.41
C GLY A 115 6.11 14.98 -14.84
N GLU A 116 7.40 15.24 -14.63
CA GLU A 116 8.31 14.26 -14.02
C GLU A 116 8.20 14.28 -12.48
N ILE A 117 8.57 13.19 -11.82
CA ILE A 117 8.60 13.11 -10.35
C ILE A 117 9.85 13.82 -9.80
N ASP A 118 9.67 14.65 -8.77
CA ASP A 118 10.73 15.18 -7.91
C ASP A 118 11.09 14.13 -6.83
N TYR A 119 11.96 13.19 -7.20
CA TYR A 119 12.35 12.10 -6.31
C TYR A 119 13.07 12.58 -5.03
N ASP A 120 13.79 13.70 -5.10
CA ASP A 120 14.49 14.23 -3.92
C ASP A 120 13.49 14.69 -2.86
N LYS A 121 12.46 15.47 -3.25
CA LYS A 121 11.41 15.88 -2.31
C LYS A 121 10.54 14.71 -1.84
N TYR A 122 10.27 13.75 -2.73
CA TYR A 122 9.55 12.54 -2.36
C TYR A 122 10.31 11.76 -1.28
N HIS A 123 11.61 11.49 -1.48
CA HIS A 123 12.43 10.79 -0.50
C HIS A 123 12.62 11.60 0.78
N GLU A 124 12.73 12.92 0.71
CA GLU A 124 12.72 13.79 1.89
C GLU A 124 11.44 13.60 2.72
N ALA A 125 10.28 13.52 2.06
CA ALA A 125 9.02 13.28 2.73
C ALA A 125 8.91 11.87 3.32
N CYS A 126 9.33 10.82 2.59
CA CYS A 126 9.40 9.46 3.13
C CYS A 126 10.34 9.39 4.34
N ASN A 127 11.50 10.04 4.27
CA ASN A 127 12.45 10.08 5.38
C ASN A 127 11.87 10.78 6.62
N LYS A 128 11.03 11.80 6.45
CA LYS A 128 10.31 12.47 7.55
C LYS A 128 9.11 11.67 8.07
N SER A 129 8.53 10.79 7.26
CA SER A 129 7.41 9.95 7.68
C SER A 129 7.83 9.05 8.84
N ARG A 130 6.94 8.93 9.83
CA ARG A 130 7.08 7.98 10.93
C ARG A 130 6.62 6.57 10.57
N GLY A 131 6.11 6.39 9.35
CA GLY A 131 5.61 5.12 8.85
C GLY A 131 4.31 4.66 9.49
N TYR A 132 3.65 3.72 8.83
CA TYR A 132 2.45 3.03 9.28
C TYR A 132 2.64 1.53 9.10
N VAL A 133 1.89 0.74 9.85
CA VAL A 133 1.89 -0.72 9.74
C VAL A 133 0.46 -1.18 9.48
N PHE A 134 0.30 -2.13 8.56
CA PHE A 134 -0.98 -2.69 8.17
C PHE A 134 -1.00 -4.19 8.47
N ASP A 135 -2.11 -4.67 9.02
CA ASP A 135 -2.29 -6.09 9.27
C ASP A 135 -2.55 -6.87 7.97
N LYS A 136 -2.70 -8.19 8.08
CA LYS A 136 -2.98 -9.09 6.93
C LYS A 136 -4.26 -8.75 6.18
N THR A 137 -5.19 -8.03 6.80
CA THR A 137 -6.43 -7.56 6.18
C THR A 137 -6.27 -6.18 5.54
N GLY A 138 -5.10 -5.55 5.66
CA GLY A 138 -4.81 -4.19 5.24
C GLY A 138 -5.26 -3.12 6.22
N ALA A 139 -5.75 -3.50 7.41
CA ALA A 139 -6.17 -2.53 8.39
C ALA A 139 -4.95 -1.91 9.08
N MET A 140 -4.94 -0.58 9.15
CA MET A 140 -3.92 0.19 9.87
C MET A 140 -3.89 -0.23 11.34
N VAL A 141 -2.70 -0.51 11.85
CA VAL A 141 -2.47 -0.98 13.22
C VAL A 141 -2.23 0.20 14.16
N THR A 142 -2.72 0.07 15.39
CA THR A 142 -2.32 0.88 16.55
C THR A 142 -1.80 -0.05 17.66
N GLY A 143 -0.81 0.40 18.43
CA GLY A 143 -0.14 -0.41 19.44
C GLY A 143 0.86 -1.42 18.86
N TRP A 144 1.09 -2.51 19.61
CA TRP A 144 2.08 -3.53 19.26
C TRP A 144 1.66 -4.37 18.04
N TYR A 145 2.58 -4.55 17.10
CA TYR A 145 2.44 -5.46 15.96
C TYR A 145 3.74 -6.21 15.70
N ARG A 146 3.64 -7.44 15.18
CA ARG A 146 4.81 -8.21 14.76
C ARG A 146 4.67 -8.56 13.28
N THR A 147 5.63 -8.12 12.48
CA THR A 147 5.75 -8.56 11.08
C THR A 147 6.71 -9.76 11.01
N THR A 148 6.51 -10.62 10.02
CA THR A 148 7.41 -11.73 9.70
C THR A 148 7.81 -11.63 8.24
N GLY A 149 9.12 -11.45 7.98
CA GLY A 149 9.66 -11.56 6.63
C GLY A 149 9.58 -13.01 6.17
N THR A 150 8.82 -13.26 5.11
CA THR A 150 8.60 -14.59 4.54
C THR A 150 9.08 -14.58 3.09
N SER A 151 9.95 -15.50 2.71
CA SER A 151 10.42 -15.61 1.33
C SER A 151 9.35 -16.21 0.43
N ASP A 152 9.54 -16.09 -0.89
CA ASP A 152 8.85 -16.92 -1.86
C ASP A 152 9.04 -18.41 -1.47
N GLY A 153 7.93 -19.14 -1.32
CA GLY A 153 7.91 -20.51 -0.78
C GLY A 153 7.61 -20.64 0.72
N GLY A 154 7.29 -19.56 1.42
CA GLY A 154 6.71 -19.60 2.77
C GLY A 154 7.72 -19.73 3.92
N LYS A 155 9.03 -19.58 3.65
CA LYS A 155 10.07 -19.66 4.69
C LYS A 155 10.23 -18.31 5.40
N VAL A 156 10.00 -18.30 6.70
CA VAL A 156 10.26 -17.12 7.54
C VAL A 156 11.77 -16.93 7.73
N TYR A 157 12.28 -15.74 7.43
CA TYR A 157 13.71 -15.39 7.58
C TYR A 157 13.98 -14.31 8.64
N GLY A 158 12.94 -13.66 9.17
CA GLY A 158 13.08 -12.69 10.25
C GLY A 158 11.73 -12.23 10.78
N SER A 159 11.74 -11.58 11.94
CA SER A 159 10.58 -10.88 12.47
C SER A 159 10.98 -9.58 13.13
N SER A 160 10.19 -8.55 12.94
CA SER A 160 10.38 -7.26 13.60
C SER A 160 9.13 -6.95 14.43
N TRP A 161 9.35 -6.37 15.61
CA TRP A 161 8.27 -5.80 16.41
C TRP A 161 8.14 -4.32 16.09
N TYR A 162 6.90 -3.86 16.07
CA TYR A 162 6.54 -2.46 15.88
C TYR A 162 5.63 -2.01 17.01
N TYR A 163 5.65 -0.71 17.29
CA TYR A 163 4.66 -0.03 18.10
C TYR A 163 4.17 1.21 17.36
N MET A 164 2.86 1.27 17.13
CA MET A 164 2.19 2.36 16.44
C MET A 164 1.42 3.21 17.45
N ASP A 165 1.54 4.52 17.36
CA ASP A 165 0.81 5.45 18.23
C ASP A 165 -0.69 5.41 17.94
N SER A 166 -1.49 6.09 18.76
CA SER A 166 -2.96 6.09 18.63
C SER A 166 -3.48 6.68 17.32
N ASP A 167 -2.66 7.49 16.64
CA ASP A 167 -2.94 8.04 15.31
C ASP A 167 -2.46 7.12 14.17
N GLY A 168 -1.87 5.97 14.50
CA GLY A 168 -1.34 4.99 13.56
C GLY A 168 0.10 5.24 13.12
N GLN A 169 0.72 6.36 13.48
CA GLN A 169 2.10 6.65 13.10
C GLN A 169 3.09 5.84 13.95
N GLY A 170 4.22 5.44 13.38
CA GLY A 170 5.22 4.64 14.08
C GLY A 170 5.84 5.39 15.25
N HIS A 171 5.87 4.80 16.45
CA HIS A 171 6.48 5.39 17.64
C HIS A 171 7.95 5.77 17.41
N GLN A 172 8.36 6.94 17.90
CA GLN A 172 9.75 7.42 17.76
C GLN A 172 10.33 7.70 19.13
N GLY A 173 11.43 7.02 19.46
CA GLY A 173 12.14 7.17 20.71
C GLY A 173 11.71 6.17 21.78
N TRP A 174 11.84 6.60 23.04
CA TRP A 174 11.64 5.78 24.23
C TRP A 174 10.17 5.55 24.56
N LEU A 175 9.80 4.28 24.73
CA LEU A 175 8.49 3.85 25.22
C LEU A 175 8.64 3.05 26.51
N TYR A 176 7.95 3.48 27.57
CA TYR A 176 7.77 2.67 28.79
C TYR A 176 6.50 1.83 28.68
N TYR A 177 6.65 0.52 28.68
CA TYR A 177 5.53 -0.42 28.52
C TYR A 177 5.72 -1.62 29.43
N ASN A 178 4.70 -1.96 30.23
CA ASN A 178 4.67 -3.11 31.13
C ASN A 178 5.94 -3.30 31.98
N GLY A 179 6.46 -2.22 32.57
CA GLY A 179 7.60 -2.29 33.48
C GLY A 179 8.97 -2.13 32.83
N SER A 180 9.05 -2.09 31.50
CA SER A 180 10.30 -2.06 30.74
C SER A 180 10.36 -0.85 29.79
N TRP A 181 11.58 -0.40 29.51
CA TRP A 181 11.85 0.62 28.49
C TRP A 181 12.28 -0.04 27.19
N TYR A 182 11.71 0.46 26.09
CA TYR A 182 12.00 0.05 24.71
C TYR A 182 12.32 1.30 23.89
N TYR A 183 13.12 1.16 22.84
CA TYR A 183 13.41 2.26 21.92
C TYR A 183 12.92 1.91 20.52
N PHE A 184 12.28 2.86 19.86
CA PHE A 184 11.68 2.70 18.54
C PHE A 184 12.20 3.75 17.56
N GLU A 185 12.34 3.34 16.30
CA GLU A 185 12.60 4.26 15.19
C GLU A 185 11.55 3.99 14.11
N LYS A 186 10.78 5.02 13.74
CA LYS A 186 9.64 4.90 12.82
C LYS A 186 8.74 3.71 13.14
N GLY A 187 8.44 3.54 14.42
CA GLY A 187 7.64 2.44 14.94
C GLY A 187 8.35 1.10 15.03
N ARG A 188 9.53 0.89 14.45
CA ARG A 188 10.27 -0.39 14.55
C ARG A 188 11.08 -0.46 15.84
N MET A 189 10.87 -1.52 16.61
CA MET A 189 11.58 -1.78 17.86
C MET A 189 13.06 -2.07 17.59
N GLN A 190 13.94 -1.33 18.26
CA GLN A 190 15.37 -1.53 18.18
C GLN A 190 15.80 -2.64 19.15
N THR A 191 16.70 -3.52 18.71
CA THR A 191 17.18 -4.68 19.47
C THR A 191 18.65 -4.92 19.19
N ASN A 192 19.37 -5.50 20.16
CA ASN A 192 20.80 -5.84 20.06
C ASN A 192 21.68 -4.65 19.66
N CYS A 193 21.37 -3.45 20.12
CA CYS A 193 22.12 -2.23 19.79
C CYS A 193 22.20 -1.27 20.98
N ILE A 194 23.03 -0.23 20.84
CA ILE A 194 23.16 0.85 21.83
C ILE A 194 22.20 1.98 21.44
N ALA A 195 21.33 2.38 22.37
CA ALA A 195 20.42 3.51 22.20
C ALA A 195 21.17 4.85 22.30
N PRO A 196 20.56 5.98 21.87
CA PRO A 196 21.24 7.29 21.87
C PRO A 196 21.71 7.78 23.25
N ASP A 197 21.14 7.27 24.35
CA ASP A 197 21.56 7.60 25.72
C ASP A 197 22.69 6.70 26.25
N GLY A 198 23.18 5.75 25.45
CA GLY A 198 24.22 4.79 25.82
C GLY A 198 23.70 3.48 26.44
N SER A 199 22.39 3.33 26.66
CA SER A 199 21.81 2.08 27.17
C SER A 199 21.86 0.96 26.12
N TYR A 200 22.03 -0.29 26.56
CA TYR A 200 21.98 -1.45 25.66
C TYR A 200 20.56 -2.00 25.56
N LEU A 201 20.06 -2.17 24.33
CA LEU A 201 18.80 -2.84 24.03
C LEU A 201 19.09 -4.31 23.72
N GLY A 202 18.51 -5.22 24.49
CA GLY A 202 18.71 -6.67 24.28
C GLY A 202 17.98 -7.21 23.05
N ALA A 203 18.08 -8.52 22.83
CA ALA A 203 17.32 -9.22 21.78
C ALA A 203 15.80 -9.15 21.99
N ASP A 204 15.38 -8.93 23.24
CA ASP A 204 13.99 -8.68 23.65
C ASP A 204 13.57 -7.21 23.53
N GLY A 205 14.47 -6.32 23.09
CA GLY A 205 14.26 -4.87 23.01
C GLY A 205 14.28 -4.15 24.35
N ILE A 206 14.46 -4.86 25.47
CA ILE A 206 14.45 -4.25 26.80
C ILE A 206 15.78 -3.52 27.04
N SER A 207 15.67 -2.26 27.46
CA SER A 207 16.80 -1.42 27.83
C SER A 207 17.45 -1.86 29.14
N ARG A 208 18.78 -1.93 29.12
CA ARG A 208 19.64 -2.27 30.24
C ARG A 208 20.74 -1.21 30.35
N LYS A 209 20.95 -0.65 31.55
CA LYS A 209 22.07 0.26 31.79
C LYS A 209 23.37 -0.53 31.73
N ILE A 210 24.32 -0.01 30.96
CA ILE A 210 25.70 -0.49 31.00
C ILE A 210 26.33 0.16 32.23
N ILE A 211 26.80 -0.65 33.17
CA ILE A 211 27.48 -0.23 34.40
C ILE A 211 28.98 -0.21 34.14
#